data_AF-A0A1F5WQV7-F1
#
_entry.id   AF-A0A1F5WQV7-F1
#
_cell.length_a   1.000
_cell.length_b   1.000
_cell.length_c   1.000
_cell.angle_alpha   90.00
_cell.angle_beta   90.00
_cell.angle_gamma   90.00
#
_symmetry.space_group_name_H-M   'P 1'
#
loop_
_entity.id
_entity.type
_entity.pdbx_description
1 polymer ?
#
loop_
_entity_poly.entity_id
_entity_poly.type
_entity_poly.pdbx_seq_one_letter_code
_entity_poly.pdbx_strand_id
1 'polypeptide(L)'
;MVHNQADLLSKKCIPCEGGTKPLSPEDIQPYLNQVKGWNLVRAEKIFKEFKFKNFKEALAFANKVGALAEEEGHHPDFALLYNRVIL
;
A
#
# COMPACT_ATOMS: atom_id res chain seq x y z
N MET A 1 21.38 11.50 -9.37
CA MET A 1 20.80 12.25 -8.24
C MET A 1 20.43 11.25 -7.17
N VAL A 2 20.94 11.44 -5.95
CA VAL A 2 20.83 10.47 -4.86
C VAL A 2 19.39 10.51 -4.35
N HIS A 3 18.58 9.51 -4.68
CA HIS A 3 17.29 9.34 -4.02
C HIS A 3 17.56 8.93 -2.58
N ASN A 4 17.58 9.92 -1.68
CA ASN A 4 17.61 9.73 -0.25
C ASN A 4 16.54 8.69 0.13
N GLN A 5 16.96 7.54 0.65
CA GLN A 5 16.07 6.52 1.20
C GLN A 5 15.45 7.04 2.49
N ALA A 6 14.54 8.02 2.36
CA ALA A 6 13.71 8.45 3.46
C ALA A 6 12.74 7.32 3.80
N ASP A 7 12.63 7.03 5.10
CA ASP A 7 11.63 6.14 5.67
C ASP A 7 10.25 6.49 5.10
N LEU A 8 9.61 5.53 4.44
CA LEU A 8 8.29 5.73 3.82
C LEU A 8 7.25 6.19 4.84
N LEU A 9 7.40 5.81 6.10
CA LEU A 9 6.49 6.22 7.19
C LEU A 9 6.55 7.72 7.50
N SER A 10 7.65 8.39 7.13
CA SER A 10 7.82 9.83 7.33
C SER A 10 7.27 10.66 6.16
N LYS A 11 6.87 10.01 5.06
CA LYS A 11 6.32 10.69 3.89
C LYS A 11 4.82 10.86 4.05
N LYS A 12 4.33 12.05 3.69
CA LYS A 12 2.90 12.32 3.60
C LYS A 12 2.45 12.15 2.15
N CYS A 13 1.39 11.39 1.93
CA CYS A 13 0.74 11.38 0.62
C CYS A 13 0.10 12.76 0.43
N ILE A 14 0.52 13.49 -0.59
CA ILE A 14 -0.23 14.68 -1.03
C ILE A 14 -1.17 14.16 -2.11
N PRO A 15 -2.50 14.38 -1.98
CA PRO A 15 -3.45 13.97 -3.00
C PRO A 15 -2.94 14.40 -4.37
N CYS A 16 -2.77 13.44 -5.26
CA CYS A 16 -2.48 13.73 -6.66
C CYS A 16 -3.75 14.41 -7.21
N GLU A 17 -3.82 15.75 -7.19
CA GLU A 17 -4.93 16.56 -7.73
C GLU A 17 -5.02 16.48 -9.28
N GLY A 18 -4.80 15.30 -9.86
CA GLY A 18 -4.58 15.09 -11.28
C GLY A 18 -3.23 15.65 -11.74
N GLY A 19 -2.57 14.97 -12.69
CA GLY A 19 -1.35 15.50 -13.33
C GLY A 19 -0.02 15.07 -12.73
N THR A 20 0.00 14.39 -11.58
CA THR A 20 1.23 13.72 -11.10
C THR A 20 1.50 12.49 -11.96
N LYS A 21 2.68 12.44 -12.58
CA LYS A 21 3.07 11.29 -13.41
C LYS A 21 3.26 10.04 -12.54
N PRO A 22 2.81 8.86 -12.99
CA PRO A 22 3.17 7.61 -12.35
C PRO A 22 4.69 7.46 -12.23
N LEU A 23 5.14 6.73 -11.22
CA LEU A 23 6.54 6.35 -11.11
C LEU A 23 6.96 5.53 -12.34
N SER A 24 8.19 5.74 -12.81
CA SER A 24 8.78 4.88 -13.83
C SER A 24 9.08 3.49 -13.25
N PRO A 25 9.14 2.43 -14.07
CA PRO A 25 9.56 1.10 -13.61
C PRO A 25 10.90 1.12 -12.84
N GLU A 26 11.83 1.99 -13.25
CA GLU A 26 13.13 2.17 -12.64
C GLU A 26 13.03 2.83 -11.25
N ASP A 27 12.09 3.76 -11.07
CA ASP A 27 11.84 4.44 -9.80
C ASP A 27 11.08 3.57 -8.79
N ILE A 28 10.30 2.59 -9.25
CA ILE A 28 9.49 1.71 -8.38
C ILE A 28 10.38 0.79 -7.54
N GLN A 29 11.43 0.20 -8.13
CA GLN A 29 12.19 -0.87 -7.50
C GLN A 29 12.85 -0.47 -6.15
N PRO A 30 13.46 0.73 -6.01
CA PRO A 30 13.98 1.20 -4.72
C PRO A 30 12.93 1.32 -3.62
N TYR A 31 11.69 1.67 -3.95
CA TYR A 31 10.59 1.74 -2.99
C TYR A 31 10.05 0.36 -2.65
N LEU A 32 9.87 -0.51 -3.64
CA LEU A 32 9.39 -1.87 -3.45
C LEU A 32 10.31 -2.68 -2.51
N ASN A 33 11.62 -2.45 -2.59
CA ASN A 33 12.60 -3.06 -1.69
C ASN A 33 12.42 -2.68 -0.22
N GLN A 34 11.78 -1.54 0.08
CA GLN A 34 11.52 -1.08 1.45
C GLN A 34 10.25 -1.72 2.04
N VAL A 35 9.34 -2.22 1.20
CA VAL A 35 8.05 -2.79 1.61
C VAL A 35 8.00 -4.31 1.35
N LYS A 36 8.56 -5.08 2.28
CA LYS A 36 8.63 -6.55 2.15
C LYS A 36 7.26 -7.20 1.99
N GLY A 37 7.17 -8.12 1.03
CA GLY A 37 5.99 -8.95 0.77
C GLY A 37 4.92 -8.29 -0.11
N TRP A 38 5.17 -7.08 -0.61
CA TRP A 38 4.35 -6.47 -1.65
C TRP A 38 4.81 -6.92 -3.04
N ASN A 39 3.87 -7.13 -3.94
CA ASN A 39 4.11 -7.58 -5.30
C ASN A 39 3.66 -6.51 -6.28
N LEU A 40 4.46 -6.26 -7.32
CA LEU A 40 4.13 -5.32 -8.38
C LEU A 40 3.36 -6.01 -9.50
N VAL A 41 2.27 -5.40 -9.95
CA VAL A 41 1.41 -5.88 -11.05
C VAL A 41 1.42 -4.84 -12.16
N ARG A 42 1.90 -5.26 -13.34
CA ARG A 42 1.93 -4.44 -14.57
C ARG A 42 2.64 -3.08 -14.44
N ALA A 43 3.53 -2.92 -13.44
CA ALA A 43 4.17 -1.64 -13.09
C ALA A 43 3.19 -0.51 -12.73
N GLU A 44 1.95 -0.83 -12.37
CA GLU A 44 0.90 0.16 -12.09
C GLU A 44 0.30 0.02 -10.69
N LYS A 45 0.24 -1.21 -10.16
CA LYS A 45 -0.41 -1.52 -8.88
C LYS A 45 0.48 -2.43 -8.04
N ILE A 46 0.37 -2.31 -6.72
CA ILE A 46 0.96 -3.29 -5.80
C ILE A 46 -0.14 -4.03 -5.04
N PHE A 47 0.14 -5.25 -4.62
CA PHE A 47 -0.74 -5.99 -3.72
C PHE A 47 0.04 -6.83 -2.70
N LYS A 48 -0.60 -7.15 -1.59
CA LYS A 48 -0.11 -8.04 -0.54
C LYS A 48 -1.27 -8.81 0.09
N GLU A 49 -1.07 -10.11 0.24
CA GLU A 49 -1.97 -10.95 1.03
C GLU A 49 -1.52 -10.99 2.50
N PHE A 50 -2.43 -10.68 3.41
CA PHE A 50 -2.27 -10.82 4.84
C PHE A 50 -3.12 -11.99 5.34
N LYS A 51 -2.52 -12.93 6.06
CA LYS A 51 -3.20 -14.10 6.63
C LYS A 51 -3.24 -14.02 8.15
N PHE A 52 -4.41 -14.27 8.71
CA PHE A 52 -4.72 -14.19 10.14
C PHE A 52 -5.20 -15.54 10.67
N LYS A 53 -5.37 -15.64 12.00
CA LYS A 53 -5.86 -16.88 12.62
C LYS A 53 -7.34 -17.14 12.33
N ASN A 54 -8.15 -16.09 12.23
CA ASN A 54 -9.61 -16.16 12.11
C ASN A 54 -10.18 -14.89 11.45
N PHE A 55 -11.48 -14.90 11.19
CA PHE A 55 -12.20 -13.77 10.59
C PHE A 55 -12.17 -12.49 11.43
N LYS A 56 -12.28 -12.60 12.76
CA LYS A 56 -12.30 -11.44 13.66
C LYS A 56 -11.01 -10.62 13.56
N GLU A 57 -9.86 -11.30 13.50
CA GLU A 57 -8.56 -10.65 13.35
C GLU A 57 -8.39 -10.00 11.97
N ALA A 58 -8.82 -10.68 10.90
CA ALA A 58 -8.77 -10.14 9.55
C ALA A 58 -9.66 -8.89 9.39
N LEU A 59 -10.88 -8.92 9.94
CA LEU A 59 -11.78 -7.76 9.96
C LEU A 59 -11.18 -6.59 10.76
N ALA A 60 -10.58 -6.87 11.92
CA ALA A 60 -9.93 -5.84 12.73
C ALA A 60 -8.75 -5.17 11.98
N PHE A 61 -8.00 -5.94 11.19
CA PHE A 61 -6.96 -5.38 10.31
C PHE A 61 -7.58 -4.51 9.20
N ALA A 62 -8.59 -5.01 8.49
CA ALA A 62 -9.25 -4.27 7.41
C ALA A 62 -9.83 -2.92 7.90
N ASN A 63 -10.43 -2.89 9.09
CA ASN A 63 -10.94 -1.65 9.69
C ASN A 63 -9.83 -0.65 9.99
N LYS A 64 -8.65 -1.09 10.42
CA LYS A 64 -7.49 -0.20 10.64
C LYS A 64 -6.99 0.39 9.33
N VAL A 65 -6.93 -0.42 8.27
CA VAL A 65 -6.58 0.05 6.92
C VAL A 65 -7.60 1.10 6.45
N GLY A 66 -8.89 0.85 6.64
CA GLY A 66 -9.95 1.80 6.30
C GLY A 66 -9.83 3.13 7.05
N ALA A 67 -9.59 3.09 8.37
CA ALA A 67 -9.39 4.31 9.15
C ALA A 67 -8.17 5.13 8.66
N LEU A 68 -7.05 4.46 8.39
CA LEU A 68 -5.85 5.11 7.87
C LEU A 68 -6.07 5.70 6.46
N ALA A 69 -6.83 5.01 5.60
CA ALA A 69 -7.16 5.48 4.26
C ALA A 69 -7.96 6.80 4.29
N GLU A 70 -8.88 6.95 5.24
CA GLU A 70 -9.63 8.20 5.45
C GLU A 70 -8.73 9.33 5.98
N GLU A 71 -7.83 9.04 6.92
CA GLU A 71 -6.86 10.01 7.45
C GLU A 71 -5.91 10.53 6.36
N GLU A 72 -5.47 9.64 5.45
CA GLU A 72 -4.57 9.97 4.35
C GLU A 72 -5.31 10.49 3.10
N GLY A 73 -6.63 10.37 3.02
CA GLY A 73 -7.41 10.71 1.83
C GLY A 73 -7.04 9.88 0.59
N HIS A 74 -6.58 8.64 0.80
CA HIS A 74 -6.16 7.73 -0.26
C HIS A 74 -6.70 6.32 -0.03
N HIS A 75 -7.66 5.91 -0.86
CA HIS A 75 -8.42 4.69 -0.66
C HIS A 75 -7.85 3.50 -1.46
N PRO A 76 -7.53 2.37 -0.80
CA PRO A 76 -7.15 1.16 -1.50
C PRO A 76 -8.37 0.36 -1.97
N ASP A 77 -8.17 -0.43 -3.02
CA ASP A 77 -9.03 -1.59 -3.30
C ASP A 77 -8.58 -2.75 -2.39
N PHE A 78 -9.47 -3.35 -1.60
CA PHE A 78 -9.12 -4.57 -0.84
C PHE A 78 -10.29 -5.56 -0.77
N ALA A 79 -9.95 -6.83 -0.49
CA ALA A 79 -10.90 -7.91 -0.27
C ALA A 79 -10.66 -8.61 1.08
N LEU A 80 -11.73 -8.78 1.87
CA LEU A 80 -11.73 -9.58 3.09
C LEU A 80 -12.30 -10.97 2.82
N LEU A 81 -11.48 -12.02 2.94
CA LEU A 81 -11.81 -13.41 2.62
C LEU A 81 -11.56 -14.32 3.83
N TYR A 82 -12.58 -14.51 4.68
CA TYR A 82 -12.47 -15.21 5.96
C TYR A 82 -11.27 -14.71 6.78
N ASN A 83 -10.18 -15.47 6.87
CA ASN A 83 -8.99 -15.12 7.63
C ASN A 83 -7.90 -14.45 6.78
N ARG A 84 -8.23 -13.94 5.59
CA ARG A 84 -7.29 -13.28 4.69
C ARG A 84 -7.76 -11.90 4.27
N VAL A 85 -6.82 -10.98 4.10
CA VAL A 85 -7.06 -9.67 3.48
C VAL A 85 -6.11 -9.53 2.31
N ILE A 86 -6.66 -9.34 1.11
CA ILE A 86 -5.90 -8.97 -0.08
C ILE A 86 -5.99 -7.45 -0.17
N LEU A 87 -4.87 -6.78 0.04
CA LEU A 87 -4.70 -5.34 -0.09
C LEU A 87 -3.85 -5.02 -1.31
#